data_AF-A0A926TW84-F1
#
_entry.id   AF-A0A926TW84-F1
#
_cell.length_a   1.000
_cell.length_b   1.000
_cell.length_c   1.000
_cell.angle_alpha   90.00
_cell.angle_beta   90.00
_cell.angle_gamma   90.00
#
_symmetry.space_group_name_H-M   'P 1'
#
loop_
_entity.id
_entity.type
_entity.pdbx_description
1 polymer ?
#
loop_
_entity_poly.entity_id
_entity_poly.type
_entity_poly.pdbx_seq_one_letter_code
_entity_poly.pdbx_strand_id
1 'polypeptide(L)'
;MNFRTVQLVAIALLLAGCNAPAPTATPEPESAASPAPTTANSTPTASASSPAPSPTAAAEQPAVISETGIGAAQLGMTIAQLRQTLGTSAEFVVQAPFMVDFDAIAVRQNGQIQYYILYLAGQQPNENLPIQGLLTTNPRYKTAAGVGVGVSIAQAESAYGKAILSYNTQNESREYARFEHQPADNISFGTGNGAQQTAGVYPAGNGEFRETQEYRSDAVIQSILVVCLAQGCAAQ
;
A
#
# COMPACT_ATOMS: atom_id res chain seq x y z
N MET A 1 27.59 40.12 20.03
CA MET A 1 27.24 39.05 21.00
C MET A 1 26.05 39.53 21.81
N ASN A 2 24.85 39.01 21.54
CA ASN A 2 23.64 39.29 22.32
C ASN A 2 22.88 37.96 22.45
N PHE A 3 22.93 37.38 23.65
CA PHE A 3 22.13 36.22 24.03
C PHE A 3 20.73 36.70 24.40
N ARG A 4 19.70 36.22 23.71
CA ARG A 4 18.30 36.35 24.15
C ARG A 4 17.82 35.01 24.69
N THR A 5 17.58 35.04 25.99
CA THR A 5 16.91 34.06 26.83
C THR A 5 15.53 33.73 26.27
N VAL A 6 15.27 32.47 25.94
CA VAL A 6 13.91 31.98 25.65
C VAL A 6 13.42 31.22 26.88
N GLN A 7 12.31 31.71 27.41
CA GLN A 7 11.69 31.27 28.65
C GLN A 7 10.84 30.02 28.36
N LEU A 8 11.13 28.92 29.06
CA LEU A 8 10.29 27.73 29.11
C LEU A 8 8.94 28.08 29.75
N VAL A 9 7.84 27.80 29.07
CA VAL A 9 6.51 27.72 29.68
C VAL A 9 6.11 26.24 29.68
N ALA A 10 6.17 25.64 30.87
CA ALA A 10 5.65 24.31 31.15
C ALA A 10 4.14 24.43 31.37
N ILE A 11 3.35 23.79 30.52
CA ILE A 11 1.90 23.60 30.74
C ILE A 11 1.70 22.15 31.16
N ALA A 12 1.41 21.97 32.44
CA ALA A 12 0.90 20.73 33.01
C ALA A 12 -0.56 20.56 32.60
N LEU A 13 -0.88 19.49 31.85
CA LEU A 13 -2.25 19.08 31.59
C LEU A 13 -2.60 17.87 32.48
N LEU A 14 -3.63 18.08 33.29
CA LEU A 14 -4.19 17.15 34.25
C LEU A 14 -4.93 16.00 33.55
N LEU A 15 -4.64 14.79 34.01
CA LEU A 15 -5.37 13.56 33.72
C LEU A 15 -6.76 13.62 34.38
N ALA A 16 -7.82 13.53 33.57
CA ALA A 16 -9.15 13.18 34.04
C ALA A 16 -9.55 11.85 33.40
N GLY A 17 -9.64 10.81 34.24
CA GLY A 17 -10.11 9.49 33.87
C GLY A 17 -11.62 9.46 33.69
N CYS A 18 -12.07 8.69 32.70
CA CYS A 18 -13.44 8.21 32.61
C CYS A 18 -13.39 6.68 32.56
N ASN A 19 -14.05 6.08 33.54
CA ASN A 19 -14.18 4.66 33.77
C ASN A 19 -15.51 4.18 33.16
N ALA A 20 -15.53 2.91 32.74
CA ALA A 20 -16.70 2.05 32.44
C ALA A 20 -17.35 2.16 31.04
N PRO A 21 -18.10 1.11 30.58
CA PRO A 21 -18.40 -0.19 31.20
C PRO A 21 -18.03 -1.43 30.33
N ALA A 22 -17.92 -2.59 30.97
CA ALA A 22 -17.91 -3.89 30.29
C ALA A 22 -19.35 -4.40 30.11
N PRO A 23 -19.78 -4.78 28.88
CA PRO A 23 -20.99 -5.55 28.69
C PRO A 23 -20.71 -7.06 28.68
N THR A 24 -21.51 -7.72 29.50
CA THR A 24 -21.64 -9.15 29.77
C THR A 24 -21.88 -9.98 28.52
N ALA A 25 -21.25 -11.16 28.49
CA ALA A 25 -21.40 -12.18 27.46
C ALA A 25 -22.84 -12.72 27.35
N THR A 26 -23.32 -12.87 26.11
CA THR A 26 -24.54 -13.61 25.75
C THR A 26 -24.14 -15.04 25.35
N PRO A 27 -24.78 -16.09 25.88
CA PRO A 27 -24.52 -17.46 25.46
C PRO A 27 -25.16 -17.78 24.10
N GLU A 28 -24.38 -18.49 23.31
CA GLU A 28 -24.65 -19.02 21.97
C GLU A 28 -25.59 -20.25 22.05
N PRO A 29 -26.67 -20.33 21.25
CA PRO A 29 -27.47 -21.53 21.17
C PRO A 29 -26.86 -22.56 20.21
N GLU A 30 -26.60 -23.71 20.81
CA GLU A 30 -26.42 -25.06 20.26
C GLU A 30 -27.32 -25.34 19.05
N SER A 31 -26.75 -25.73 17.91
CA SER A 31 -27.49 -26.23 16.75
C SER A 31 -26.94 -27.59 16.30
N ALA A 32 -27.88 -28.54 16.22
CA ALA A 32 -27.67 -29.97 16.09
C ALA A 32 -27.45 -30.46 14.65
N ALA A 33 -27.14 -31.75 14.56
CA ALA A 33 -26.54 -32.49 13.45
C ALA A 33 -27.47 -32.94 12.30
N SER A 34 -26.82 -33.25 11.16
CA SER A 34 -27.10 -34.28 10.11
C SER A 34 -28.33 -34.14 9.19
N PRO A 35 -28.37 -34.72 7.95
CA PRO A 35 -27.64 -35.90 7.46
C PRO A 35 -27.05 -35.86 6.01
N ALA A 36 -26.57 -37.05 5.62
CA ALA A 36 -25.85 -37.57 4.43
C ALA A 36 -26.55 -37.43 3.03
N PRO A 37 -25.92 -37.90 1.92
CA PRO A 37 -26.10 -37.38 0.56
C PRO A 37 -27.15 -38.13 -0.28
N THR A 38 -27.81 -37.41 -1.18
CA THR A 38 -28.67 -37.99 -2.23
C THR A 38 -28.01 -37.87 -3.59
N THR A 39 -27.59 -39.02 -4.12
CA THR A 39 -27.33 -39.30 -5.53
C THR A 39 -28.62 -39.14 -6.35
N ALA A 40 -28.60 -38.33 -7.40
CA ALA A 40 -29.53 -38.47 -8.52
C ALA A 40 -28.88 -38.00 -9.83
N ASN A 41 -28.50 -38.99 -10.61
CA ASN A 41 -28.11 -38.95 -12.00
C ASN A 41 -29.30 -38.44 -12.84
N SER A 42 -29.11 -37.44 -13.71
CA SER A 42 -29.99 -37.18 -14.86
C SER A 42 -29.31 -36.25 -15.87
N THR A 43 -28.83 -36.86 -16.94
CA THR A 43 -28.43 -36.23 -18.20
C THR A 43 -29.67 -35.74 -18.95
N PRO A 44 -29.65 -34.53 -19.52
CA PRO A 44 -30.32 -34.32 -20.80
C PRO A 44 -29.34 -33.78 -21.84
N THR A 45 -29.25 -34.54 -22.93
CA THR A 45 -28.75 -34.09 -24.23
C THR A 45 -29.63 -32.95 -24.75
N ALA A 46 -29.03 -31.79 -25.02
CA ALA A 46 -29.61 -30.76 -25.87
C ALA A 46 -28.51 -30.12 -26.73
N SER A 47 -28.72 -30.23 -28.04
CA SER A 47 -27.91 -29.61 -29.10
C SER A 47 -28.12 -28.10 -29.19
N ALA A 48 -27.08 -27.47 -29.75
CA ALA A 48 -27.07 -26.22 -30.52
C ALA A 48 -27.14 -24.90 -29.74
N SER A 49 -25.99 -24.21 -29.66
CA SER A 49 -25.68 -23.05 -30.50
C SER A 49 -24.28 -22.56 -30.15
N SER A 50 -23.40 -22.43 -31.13
CA SER A 50 -22.13 -21.73 -30.95
C SER A 50 -22.42 -20.28 -30.53
N PRO A 51 -21.98 -19.84 -29.34
CA PRO A 51 -22.07 -18.43 -28.99
C PRO A 51 -21.18 -17.63 -29.94
N ALA A 52 -21.72 -16.53 -30.46
CA ALA A 52 -20.95 -15.51 -31.15
C ALA A 52 -19.75 -15.08 -30.27
N PRO A 53 -18.58 -14.74 -30.86
CA PRO A 53 -17.45 -14.27 -30.08
C PRO A 53 -17.88 -13.03 -29.30
N SER A 54 -17.94 -13.16 -27.97
CA SER A 54 -18.08 -12.03 -27.06
C SER A 54 -17.00 -11.00 -27.39
N PRO A 55 -17.30 -9.69 -27.33
CA PRO A 55 -16.30 -8.65 -27.54
C PRO A 55 -15.12 -8.93 -26.63
N THR A 56 -13.94 -9.08 -27.23
CA THR A 56 -12.67 -9.25 -26.54
C THR A 56 -12.61 -8.26 -25.39
N ALA A 57 -12.70 -8.76 -24.16
CA ALA A 57 -12.45 -7.96 -22.97
C ALA A 57 -11.10 -7.28 -23.18
N ALA A 58 -11.08 -5.95 -23.07
CA ALA A 58 -9.84 -5.18 -23.14
C ALA A 58 -8.82 -5.88 -22.21
N ALA A 59 -7.70 -6.29 -22.78
CA ALA A 59 -6.70 -7.09 -22.07
C ALA A 59 -6.34 -6.36 -20.77
N GLU A 60 -6.58 -7.03 -19.64
CA GLU A 60 -6.24 -6.50 -18.33
C GLU A 60 -4.73 -6.29 -18.28
N GLN A 61 -4.31 -5.05 -18.01
CA GLN A 61 -2.89 -4.72 -17.93
C GLN A 61 -2.23 -5.57 -16.84
N PRO A 62 -1.00 -6.06 -17.05
CA PRO A 62 -0.31 -6.85 -16.05
C PRO A 62 -0.17 -6.04 -14.75
N ALA A 63 -0.77 -6.53 -13.67
CA ALA A 63 -0.72 -5.90 -12.35
C ALA A 63 0.63 -6.18 -11.65
N VAL A 64 1.71 -5.75 -12.29
CA VAL A 64 3.10 -6.02 -11.87
C VAL A 64 3.72 -4.77 -11.27
N ILE A 65 4.52 -4.97 -10.22
CA ILE A 65 5.40 -3.96 -9.62
C ILE A 65 6.84 -4.30 -10.00
N SER A 66 7.57 -3.32 -10.52
CA SER A 66 8.98 -3.42 -10.90
C SER A 66 9.76 -2.20 -10.39
N GLU A 67 11.08 -2.23 -10.57
CA GLU A 67 11.95 -1.07 -10.31
C GLU A 67 11.58 0.15 -11.17
N THR A 68 10.93 -0.08 -12.31
CA THR A 68 10.54 0.96 -13.26
C THR A 68 9.13 1.49 -13.03
N GLY A 69 8.27 0.82 -12.23
CA GLY A 69 6.92 1.32 -12.02
C GLY A 69 5.89 0.34 -11.45
N ILE A 70 4.61 0.71 -11.61
CA ILE A 70 3.44 -0.03 -11.13
C ILE A 70 2.42 -0.11 -12.28
N GLY A 71 2.17 -1.32 -12.78
CA GLY A 71 1.28 -1.56 -13.90
C GLY A 71 1.73 -0.81 -15.15
N ALA A 72 0.81 -0.02 -15.74
CA ALA A 72 1.10 0.79 -16.92
C ALA A 72 1.87 2.09 -16.60
N ALA A 73 1.96 2.49 -15.32
CA ALA A 73 2.70 3.67 -14.92
C ALA A 73 4.17 3.34 -14.72
N GLN A 74 5.03 4.09 -15.41
CA GLN A 74 6.48 3.98 -15.34
C GLN A 74 7.08 5.29 -14.83
N LEU A 75 8.15 5.19 -14.05
CA LEU A 75 8.97 6.33 -13.67
C LEU A 75 9.52 7.01 -14.93
N GLY A 76 9.54 8.34 -14.92
CA GLY A 76 10.01 9.17 -16.03
C GLY A 76 8.98 9.49 -17.10
N MET A 77 7.92 8.69 -17.25
CA MET A 77 6.83 9.02 -18.16
C MET A 77 6.10 10.28 -17.67
N THR A 78 5.49 11.03 -18.57
CA THR A 78 4.63 12.16 -18.19
C THR A 78 3.20 11.70 -17.87
N ILE A 79 2.45 12.55 -17.16
CA ILE A 79 1.02 12.31 -16.92
C ILE A 79 0.25 12.14 -18.24
N ALA A 80 0.56 12.94 -19.28
CA ALA A 80 -0.05 12.80 -20.60
C ALA A 80 0.21 11.43 -21.23
N GLN A 81 1.45 10.96 -21.17
CA GLN A 81 1.80 9.64 -21.70
C GLN A 81 1.03 8.54 -20.98
N LEU A 82 0.89 8.63 -19.65
CA LEU A 82 0.14 7.64 -18.89
C LEU A 82 -1.34 7.66 -19.24
N ARG A 83 -1.94 8.85 -19.35
CA ARG A 83 -3.33 9.01 -19.77
C ARG A 83 -3.57 8.41 -21.15
N GLN A 84 -2.64 8.62 -22.08
CA GLN A 84 -2.71 8.02 -23.41
C GLN A 84 -2.63 6.48 -23.36
N THR A 85 -1.75 5.92 -22.54
CA THR A 85 -1.59 4.47 -22.35
C THR A 85 -2.84 3.83 -21.74
N LEU A 86 -3.45 4.47 -20.74
CA LEU A 86 -4.63 3.94 -20.05
C LEU A 86 -5.95 4.19 -20.78
N GLY A 87 -5.94 5.12 -21.74
CA GLY A 87 -7.11 5.52 -22.50
C GLY A 87 -8.21 6.18 -21.65
N THR A 88 -9.40 6.27 -22.23
CA THR A 88 -10.55 6.97 -21.62
C THR A 88 -11.18 6.24 -20.46
N SER A 89 -10.78 4.98 -20.20
CA SER A 89 -11.28 4.18 -19.09
C SER A 89 -10.65 4.51 -17.73
N ALA A 90 -9.59 5.33 -17.71
CA ALA A 90 -8.94 5.75 -16.48
C ALA A 90 -9.34 7.16 -16.04
N GLU A 91 -9.64 7.30 -14.76
CA GLU A 91 -9.84 8.59 -14.09
C GLU A 91 -8.58 9.01 -13.36
N PHE A 92 -8.28 10.30 -13.40
CA PHE A 92 -7.15 10.91 -12.69
C PHE A 92 -7.72 11.95 -11.74
N VAL A 93 -7.67 11.66 -10.43
CA VAL A 93 -8.28 12.49 -9.39
C VAL A 93 -7.20 13.03 -8.48
N VAL A 94 -7.04 14.36 -8.44
CA VAL A 94 -6.10 15.02 -7.53
C VAL A 94 -6.54 14.83 -6.08
N GLN A 95 -5.59 14.49 -5.22
CA GLN A 95 -5.72 14.36 -3.78
C GLN A 95 -4.65 15.24 -3.12
N ALA A 96 -5.09 16.34 -2.53
CA ALA A 96 -4.24 17.32 -1.86
C ALA A 96 -4.98 17.85 -0.62
N PRO A 97 -4.39 17.78 0.60
CA PRO A 97 -3.11 17.14 0.91
C PRO A 97 -3.19 15.60 0.81
N PHE A 98 -2.05 14.92 0.59
CA PHE A 98 -1.98 13.46 0.64
C PHE A 98 -1.07 12.93 1.76
N MET A 99 0.20 13.36 1.81
CA MET A 99 1.15 13.15 2.92
C MET A 99 2.02 14.41 3.08
N VAL A 100 2.83 14.53 4.13
CA VAL A 100 3.44 15.84 4.49
C VAL A 100 4.18 16.50 3.32
N ASP A 101 4.99 15.75 2.58
CA ASP A 101 5.79 16.28 1.47
C ASP A 101 5.18 16.06 0.08
N PHE A 102 4.07 15.31 -0.01
CA PHE A 102 3.50 14.92 -1.30
C PHE A 102 1.99 15.13 -1.36
N ASP A 103 1.55 15.67 -2.49
CA ASP A 103 0.20 15.49 -2.99
C ASP A 103 0.18 14.27 -3.94
N ALA A 104 -1.01 13.84 -4.34
CA ALA A 104 -1.17 12.68 -5.20
C ALA A 104 -2.21 12.88 -6.30
N ILE A 105 -2.05 12.13 -7.39
CA ILE A 105 -3.11 11.87 -8.35
C ILE A 105 -3.50 10.41 -8.22
N ALA A 106 -4.70 10.14 -7.72
CA ALA A 106 -5.26 8.80 -7.71
C ALA A 106 -5.66 8.41 -9.13
N VAL A 107 -5.03 7.35 -9.65
CA VAL A 107 -5.39 6.74 -10.92
C VAL A 107 -6.41 5.65 -10.65
N ARG A 108 -7.61 5.78 -11.23
CA ARG A 108 -8.72 4.85 -11.01
C ARG A 108 -9.12 4.18 -12.32
N GLN A 109 -9.47 2.91 -12.23
CA GLN A 109 -10.09 2.15 -13.30
C GLN A 109 -11.24 1.35 -12.69
N ASN A 110 -12.39 1.34 -13.35
CA ASN A 110 -13.60 0.67 -12.85
C ASN A 110 -13.98 1.09 -11.42
N GLY A 111 -13.82 2.38 -11.11
CA GLY A 111 -14.13 2.96 -9.79
C GLY A 111 -13.14 2.62 -8.66
N GLN A 112 -12.14 1.75 -8.92
CA GLN A 112 -11.13 1.35 -7.94
C GLN A 112 -9.81 2.09 -8.16
N ILE A 113 -9.18 2.53 -7.07
CA ILE A 113 -7.84 3.10 -7.12
C ILE A 113 -6.85 1.98 -7.47
N GLN A 114 -6.06 2.23 -8.50
CA GLN A 114 -5.00 1.33 -8.95
C GLN A 114 -3.69 1.67 -8.23
N TYR A 115 -3.32 2.95 -8.28
CA TYR A 115 -2.14 3.51 -7.65
C TYR A 115 -2.26 5.04 -7.61
N TYR A 116 -1.33 5.67 -6.92
CA TYR A 116 -1.20 7.11 -6.76
C TYR A 116 0.10 7.56 -7.43
N ILE A 117 0.02 8.62 -8.23
CA ILE A 117 1.18 9.35 -8.73
C ILE A 117 1.52 10.41 -7.70
N LEU A 118 2.70 10.33 -7.09
CA LEU A 118 3.15 11.28 -6.08
C LEU A 118 3.86 12.46 -6.74
N TYR A 119 3.58 13.66 -6.27
CA TYR A 119 4.27 14.89 -6.65
C TYR A 119 4.38 15.83 -5.45
N LEU A 120 5.30 16.80 -5.50
CA LEU A 120 5.59 17.65 -4.34
C LEU A 120 4.35 18.44 -3.90
N ALA A 121 4.11 18.47 -2.59
CA ALA A 121 2.97 19.18 -2.02
C ALA A 121 2.95 20.66 -2.44
N GLY A 122 1.75 21.15 -2.80
CA GLY A 122 1.55 22.54 -3.24
C GLY A 122 1.98 22.84 -4.68
N GLN A 123 2.56 21.87 -5.40
CA GLN A 123 2.76 21.98 -6.84
C GLN A 123 1.43 21.72 -7.57
N GLN A 124 1.14 22.44 -8.64
CA GLN A 124 0.03 22.06 -9.53
C GLN A 124 0.50 20.98 -10.52
N PRO A 125 -0.12 19.79 -10.54
CA PRO A 125 0.22 18.78 -11.52
C PRO A 125 -0.20 19.26 -12.92
N ASN A 126 0.63 18.95 -13.92
CA ASN A 126 0.33 19.22 -15.31
C ASN A 126 0.72 18.02 -16.18
N GLU A 127 0.23 18.02 -17.42
CA GLU A 127 0.38 16.89 -18.35
C GLU A 127 1.85 16.57 -18.71
N ASN A 128 2.79 17.50 -18.52
CA ASN A 128 4.22 17.31 -18.76
C ASN A 128 5.01 16.91 -17.50
N LEU A 129 4.36 16.84 -16.34
CA LEU A 129 5.01 16.46 -15.09
C LEU A 129 5.51 15.01 -15.19
N PRO A 130 6.84 14.75 -15.07
CA PRO A 130 7.35 13.40 -15.04
C PRO A 130 6.95 12.69 -13.74
N ILE A 131 6.57 11.43 -13.86
CA ILE A 131 6.27 10.56 -12.73
C ILE A 131 7.58 10.19 -12.02
N GLN A 132 7.71 10.61 -10.76
CA GLN A 132 8.88 10.34 -9.91
C GLN A 132 8.53 9.46 -8.70
N GLY A 133 7.26 9.28 -8.41
CA GLY A 133 6.80 8.43 -7.32
C GLY A 133 5.47 7.78 -7.65
N LEU A 134 5.39 6.49 -7.35
CA LEU A 134 4.20 5.67 -7.49
C LEU A 134 3.95 4.93 -6.19
N LEU A 135 2.75 5.03 -5.65
CA LEU A 135 2.33 4.32 -4.45
C LEU A 135 1.12 3.45 -4.78
N THR A 136 1.09 2.21 -4.34
CA THR A 136 -0.13 1.39 -4.38
C THR A 136 -0.47 0.81 -3.02
N THR A 137 -1.77 0.79 -2.74
CA THR A 137 -2.42 0.06 -1.64
C THR A 137 -3.35 -1.03 -2.19
N ASN A 138 -3.32 -1.27 -3.51
CA ASN A 138 -4.21 -2.20 -4.17
C ASN A 138 -3.58 -3.61 -4.20
N PRO A 139 -4.22 -4.63 -3.60
CA PRO A 139 -3.66 -5.98 -3.47
C PRO A 139 -3.54 -6.75 -4.80
N ARG A 140 -4.08 -6.21 -5.90
CA ARG A 140 -3.92 -6.79 -7.24
C ARG A 140 -2.48 -6.68 -7.74
N TYR A 141 -1.75 -5.65 -7.32
CA TYR A 141 -0.39 -5.40 -7.77
C TYR A 141 0.62 -6.20 -6.98
N LYS A 142 1.49 -6.93 -7.68
CA LYS A 142 2.52 -7.77 -7.09
C LYS A 142 3.84 -7.64 -7.81
N THR A 143 4.93 -7.77 -7.07
CA THR A 143 6.26 -7.98 -7.63
C THR A 143 6.34 -9.31 -8.39
N ALA A 144 7.40 -9.53 -9.17
CA ALA A 144 7.63 -10.78 -9.89
C ALA A 144 7.68 -12.03 -8.96
N ALA A 145 8.11 -11.85 -7.71
CA ALA A 145 8.12 -12.91 -6.71
C ALA A 145 6.77 -13.09 -5.97
N GLY A 146 5.72 -12.37 -6.38
CA GLY A 146 4.38 -12.48 -5.81
C GLY A 146 4.14 -11.68 -4.52
N VAL A 147 5.12 -10.92 -4.05
CA VAL A 147 4.97 -10.02 -2.88
C VAL A 147 4.21 -8.76 -3.29
N GLY A 148 3.16 -8.43 -2.55
CA GLY A 148 2.24 -7.32 -2.81
C GLY A 148 1.53 -6.86 -1.54
N VAL A 149 0.58 -5.93 -1.66
CA VAL A 149 -0.23 -5.47 -0.52
C VAL A 149 -1.09 -6.61 0.02
N GLY A 150 -1.15 -6.73 1.36
CA GLY A 150 -1.85 -7.78 2.08
C GLY A 150 -1.04 -9.08 2.28
N VAL A 151 0.12 -9.23 1.64
CA VAL A 151 1.04 -10.35 1.90
C VAL A 151 1.66 -10.17 3.28
N SER A 152 1.74 -11.26 4.08
CA SER A 152 2.36 -11.18 5.40
C SER A 152 3.87 -10.99 5.30
N ILE A 153 4.48 -10.36 6.31
CA ILE A 153 5.94 -10.17 6.33
C ILE A 153 6.66 -11.53 6.28
N ALA A 154 6.17 -12.53 7.02
CA ALA A 154 6.73 -13.89 6.99
C ALA A 154 6.64 -14.55 5.59
N GLN A 155 5.57 -14.31 4.84
CA GLN A 155 5.47 -14.78 3.45
C GLN A 155 6.45 -14.03 2.54
N ALA A 156 6.61 -12.72 2.72
CA ALA A 156 7.58 -11.93 1.97
C ALA A 156 9.03 -12.36 2.27
N GLU A 157 9.34 -12.74 3.51
CA GLU A 157 10.66 -13.29 3.87
C GLU A 157 10.99 -14.59 3.12
N SER A 158 9.98 -15.39 2.79
CA SER A 158 10.20 -16.60 1.97
C SER A 158 10.65 -16.28 0.54
N ALA A 159 10.35 -15.07 0.04
CA ALA A 159 10.75 -14.60 -1.28
C ALA A 159 12.05 -13.78 -1.25
N TYR A 160 12.24 -12.94 -0.23
CA TYR A 160 13.31 -11.93 -0.20
C TYR A 160 14.29 -12.08 0.97
N GLY A 161 14.22 -13.15 1.77
CA GLY A 161 15.06 -13.30 2.96
C GLY A 161 14.60 -12.41 4.12
N LYS A 162 15.37 -12.36 5.21
CA LYS A 162 14.92 -11.75 6.46
C LYS A 162 14.52 -10.28 6.31
N ALA A 163 13.47 -9.88 7.02
CA ALA A 163 12.99 -8.52 7.08
C ALA A 163 13.66 -7.75 8.22
N ILE A 164 13.97 -6.49 7.93
CA ILE A 164 14.36 -5.48 8.88
C ILE A 164 13.31 -4.37 8.77
N LEU A 165 12.55 -4.16 9.84
CA LEU A 165 11.56 -3.10 9.91
C LEU A 165 12.17 -1.88 10.56
N SER A 166 11.84 -0.70 10.04
CA SER A 166 12.30 0.55 10.63
C SER A 166 11.32 1.69 10.44
N TYR A 167 11.37 2.65 11.35
CA TYR A 167 10.68 3.94 11.21
C TYR A 167 11.55 5.08 11.78
N ASN A 168 11.21 6.31 11.41
CA ASN A 168 11.85 7.51 11.94
C ASN A 168 10.80 8.51 12.44
N THR A 169 10.88 8.90 13.72
CA THR A 169 9.90 9.79 14.35
C THR A 169 9.92 11.23 13.82
N GLN A 170 11.03 11.67 13.22
CA GLN A 170 11.12 12.98 12.57
C GLN A 170 10.54 13.00 11.15
N ASN A 171 10.34 11.82 10.52
CA ASN A 171 9.88 11.70 9.15
C ASN A 171 8.54 10.94 9.07
N GLU A 172 7.49 11.57 9.60
CA GLU A 172 6.10 11.08 9.60
C GLU A 172 5.86 9.73 10.30
N SER A 173 6.90 9.15 10.92
CA SER A 173 6.89 7.83 11.55
C SER A 173 6.43 6.71 10.61
N ARG A 174 6.54 6.85 9.28
CA ARG A 174 6.18 5.74 8.39
C ARG A 174 7.12 4.56 8.61
N GLU A 175 6.54 3.38 8.79
CA GLU A 175 7.28 2.15 8.98
C GLU A 175 7.44 1.41 7.65
N TYR A 176 8.65 0.94 7.39
CA TYR A 176 8.98 0.17 6.19
C TYR A 176 9.70 -1.12 6.55
N ALA A 177 9.46 -2.16 5.76
CA ALA A 177 10.28 -3.37 5.73
C ALA A 177 11.31 -3.28 4.59
N ARG A 178 12.56 -3.61 4.92
CA ARG A 178 13.64 -3.89 3.99
C ARG A 178 14.03 -5.35 4.12
N PHE A 179 14.26 -6.02 3.01
CA PHE A 179 14.61 -7.44 2.97
C PHE A 179 16.08 -7.65 2.60
N GLU A 180 16.65 -8.79 2.98
CA GLU A 180 18.05 -9.17 2.63
C GLU A 180 18.29 -9.17 1.12
N HIS A 181 17.32 -9.70 0.35
CA HIS A 181 17.32 -9.74 -1.11
C HIS A 181 16.26 -8.78 -1.65
N GLN A 182 16.43 -7.49 -1.33
CA GLN A 182 15.55 -6.43 -1.80
C GLN A 182 15.45 -6.46 -3.34
N PRO A 183 14.23 -6.46 -3.94
CA PRO A 183 14.08 -6.61 -5.38
C PRO A 183 14.64 -5.43 -6.18
N ALA A 184 14.62 -4.22 -5.60
CA ALA A 184 15.31 -3.03 -6.10
C ALA A 184 15.43 -1.98 -5.00
N ASP A 185 16.47 -1.15 -5.05
CA ASP A 185 16.76 -0.13 -4.03
C ASP A 185 15.68 0.96 -3.94
N ASN A 186 14.89 1.11 -4.99
CA ASN A 186 13.91 2.16 -5.14
C ASN A 186 12.46 1.69 -4.87
N ILE A 187 12.30 0.44 -4.43
CA ILE A 187 11.04 -0.13 -3.97
C ILE A 187 11.04 -0.18 -2.45
N SER A 188 10.04 0.43 -1.82
CA SER A 188 9.84 0.42 -0.38
C SER A 188 8.52 -0.26 -0.01
N PHE A 189 8.57 -1.17 0.97
CA PHE A 189 7.40 -1.89 1.47
C PHE A 189 6.91 -1.26 2.76
N GLY A 190 5.80 -0.52 2.72
CA GLY A 190 5.21 0.11 3.90
C GLY A 190 4.45 -0.90 4.75
N THR A 191 4.65 -0.87 6.08
CA THR A 191 4.06 -1.85 7.02
C THR A 191 3.22 -1.21 8.12
N GLY A 192 3.23 0.12 8.24
CA GLY A 192 2.45 0.83 9.23
C GLY A 192 2.98 2.21 9.56
N ASN A 193 2.69 2.68 10.77
CA ASN A 193 3.15 3.97 11.28
C ASN A 193 3.57 3.85 12.76
N GLY A 194 4.76 4.36 13.09
CA GLY A 194 5.39 4.40 14.42
C GLY A 194 4.69 5.28 15.46
N ALA A 195 3.78 6.16 15.05
CA ALA A 195 2.88 6.90 15.95
C ALA A 195 1.58 6.13 16.23
N GLN A 196 1.34 5.01 15.53
CA GLN A 196 0.20 4.12 15.71
C GLN A 196 0.71 2.71 16.06
N GLN A 197 0.01 1.67 15.60
CA GLN A 197 0.41 0.29 15.79
C GLN A 197 1.38 -0.13 14.69
N THR A 198 2.66 -0.23 15.02
CA THR A 198 3.70 -0.75 14.13
C THR A 198 3.48 -2.23 13.81
N ALA A 199 4.00 -2.68 12.67
CA ALA A 199 4.19 -4.10 12.39
C ALA A 199 5.35 -4.66 13.20
N GLY A 200 6.43 -3.89 13.35
CA GLY A 200 7.61 -4.26 14.11
C GLY A 200 7.37 -4.23 15.62
N VAL A 201 8.03 -5.14 16.33
CA VAL A 201 8.13 -5.14 17.79
C VAL A 201 9.45 -4.46 18.14
N TYR A 202 9.35 -3.22 18.62
CA TYR A 202 10.53 -2.40 18.92
C TYR A 202 10.84 -2.41 20.41
N PRO A 203 12.12 -2.57 20.81
CA PRO A 203 12.52 -2.40 22.19
C PRO A 203 12.25 -0.96 22.64
N ALA A 204 11.97 -0.75 23.93
CA ALA A 204 11.79 0.60 24.47
C ALA A 204 13.05 1.46 24.25
N GLY A 205 12.86 2.76 24.01
CA GLY A 205 13.97 3.71 23.86
C GLY A 205 13.52 5.06 23.31
N ASN A 206 14.43 6.03 23.30
CA ASN A 206 14.13 7.43 22.96
C ASN A 206 14.82 7.90 21.67
N GLY A 207 15.39 6.97 20.90
CA GLY A 207 16.02 7.28 19.61
C GLY A 207 14.97 7.62 18.54
N GLU A 208 15.34 8.52 17.63
CA GLU A 208 14.47 8.99 16.55
C GLU A 208 14.33 7.95 15.45
N PHE A 209 15.43 7.26 15.13
CA PHE A 209 15.44 6.10 14.24
C PHE A 209 15.32 4.81 15.05
N ARG A 210 14.46 3.91 14.57
CA ARG A 210 14.05 2.70 15.26
C ARG A 210 14.11 1.56 14.26
N GLU A 211 14.74 0.45 14.64
CA GLU A 211 14.91 -0.74 13.78
C GLU A 211 14.66 -2.01 14.60
N THR A 212 14.09 -3.04 13.96
CA THR A 212 13.88 -4.36 14.56
C THR A 212 13.82 -5.45 13.49
N GLN A 213 14.14 -6.69 13.87
CA GLN A 213 13.88 -7.90 13.09
C GLN A 213 12.66 -8.67 13.60
N GLU A 214 12.09 -8.25 14.73
CA GLU A 214 10.90 -8.85 15.31
C GLU A 214 9.66 -8.12 14.82
N TYR A 215 8.63 -8.85 14.45
CA TYR A 215 7.36 -8.29 13.98
C TYR A 215 6.18 -9.13 14.47
N ARG A 216 5.00 -8.51 14.53
CA ARG A 216 3.78 -9.19 14.96
C ARG A 216 3.40 -10.28 13.95
N SER A 217 2.82 -11.38 14.42
CA SER A 217 2.44 -12.51 13.54
C SER A 217 1.38 -12.15 12.50
N ASP A 218 0.60 -11.10 12.74
CA ASP A 218 -0.42 -10.57 11.83
C ASP A 218 0.09 -9.43 10.92
N ALA A 219 1.39 -9.14 10.96
CA ALA A 219 1.98 -8.06 10.17
C ALA A 219 1.93 -8.36 8.66
N VAL A 220 1.46 -7.37 7.90
CA VAL A 220 1.32 -7.42 6.44
C VAL A 220 1.93 -6.19 5.79
N ILE A 221 2.27 -6.30 4.50
CA ILE A 221 2.58 -5.16 3.66
C ILE A 221 1.30 -4.36 3.41
N GLN A 222 1.29 -3.09 3.78
CA GLN A 222 0.14 -2.18 3.66
C GLN A 222 0.20 -1.32 2.40
N SER A 223 1.41 -1.02 1.93
CA SER A 223 1.63 -0.24 0.72
C SER A 223 2.97 -0.59 0.07
N ILE A 224 3.08 -0.31 -1.22
CA ILE A 224 4.35 -0.40 -1.94
C ILE A 224 4.59 0.92 -2.66
N LEU A 225 5.75 1.51 -2.41
CA LEU A 225 6.22 2.75 -2.99
C LEU A 225 7.35 2.43 -3.97
N VAL A 226 7.25 2.92 -5.20
CA VAL A 226 8.32 2.91 -6.20
C VAL A 226 8.67 4.36 -6.49
N VAL A 227 9.90 4.77 -6.22
CA VAL A 227 10.34 6.16 -6.35
C VAL A 227 11.59 6.30 -7.17
N CYS A 228 11.78 7.47 -7.76
CA CYS A 228 13.07 7.91 -8.23
C CYS A 228 13.18 9.40 -7.90
N LEU A 229 14.14 9.73 -7.04
CA LEU A 229 14.39 11.09 -6.57
C LEU A 229 15.62 11.72 -7.23
N ALA A 230 16.26 11.00 -8.15
CA ALA A 230 17.41 11.48 -8.90
C ALA A 230 16.97 12.39 -10.05
N GLN A 231 17.83 13.32 -10.47
CA GLN A 231 17.57 14.18 -11.63
C GLN A 231 17.44 13.43 -12.98
N GLY A 232 17.66 12.11 -12.99
CA GLY A 232 17.71 11.26 -14.18
C GLY A 232 16.67 10.14 -14.22
N CYS A 233 15.48 10.32 -13.65
CA CYS A 233 14.40 9.32 -13.67
C CYS A 233 13.84 8.96 -15.05
N ALA A 234 14.57 9.25 -16.14
CA ALA A 234 14.11 8.96 -17.48
C ALA A 234 13.82 7.47 -17.63
N ALA A 235 12.69 7.16 -18.28
CA ALA A 235 12.40 5.81 -18.74
C ALA A 235 13.58 5.34 -19.63
N GLN A 236 14.32 4.34 -19.16
CA GLN A 236 15.31 3.65 -19.99
C GLN A 236 14.61 2.70 -20.96
#